data_AF-A0A3D3UCZ6-F1
#
_entry.id   AF-A0A3D3UCZ6-F1
#
_cell.length_a   1.000
_cell.length_b   1.000
_cell.length_c   1.000
_cell.angle_alpha   90.00
_cell.angle_beta   90.00
_cell.angle_gamma   90.00
#
_symmetry.space_group_name_H-M   'P 1'
#
loop_
_entity.id
_entity.type
_entity.pdbx_description
1 polymer ?
#
loop_
_entity_poly.entity_id
_entity_poly.type
_entity_poly.pdbx_seq_one_letter_code
_entity_poly.pdbx_strand_id
1 'polypeptide(L)'
;GIVIEKLAERRGELRDMRPSGAGKTRLVLHCPARGLIGYQGEFLTDTRGTGILYRAFHEYAPYKGPIQGRRNGVLIANSDGKAVAYALWNLEERGELLIGPGTQVYQGMIVGEHSRDNDLDVNPIKGKQLTNIRAAGKDDAVRLRPPRPVSLEQAIAYIDDDELV
;
A
#
# COMPACT_ATOMS: atom_id res chain seq x y z
N GLY A 1 20.07 4.92 9.43
CA GLY A 1 19.78 3.61 8.82
C GLY A 1 18.28 3.48 8.66
N ILE A 2 17.81 2.97 7.53
CA ILE A 2 16.40 3.05 7.10
C ILE A 2 15.41 2.63 8.20
N VAL A 3 15.71 1.54 8.92
CA VAL A 3 14.88 1.02 10.03
C VAL A 3 14.74 2.03 11.18
N ILE A 4 15.83 2.70 11.58
CA ILE A 4 15.81 3.66 12.68
C ILE A 4 15.03 4.91 12.29
N GLU A 5 15.22 5.37 11.05
CA GLU A 5 14.56 6.56 10.51
C GLU A 5 13.04 6.38 10.47
N LYS A 6 12.55 5.29 9.86
CA LYS A 6 11.12 4.99 9.82
C LYS A 6 10.50 4.78 11.20
N LEU A 7 11.22 4.13 12.12
CA LEU A 7 10.73 3.99 13.49
C LEU A 7 10.69 5.33 14.23
N ALA A 8 11.63 6.23 13.98
CA ALA A 8 11.62 7.58 14.55
C ALA A 8 10.43 8.42 14.03
N GLU A 9 10.11 8.33 12.73
CA GLU A 9 8.91 8.94 12.14
C GLU A 9 7.63 8.45 12.82
N ARG A 10 7.62 7.16 13.19
CA ARG A 10 6.54 6.48 13.94
C ARG A 10 6.61 6.73 15.46
N ARG A 11 7.31 7.78 15.90
CA ARG A 11 7.49 8.19 17.32
C ARG A 11 8.21 7.15 18.18
N GLY A 12 9.04 6.33 17.55
CA GLY A 12 9.93 5.40 18.21
C GLY A 12 11.13 6.10 18.83
N GLU A 13 11.39 5.82 20.09
CA GLU A 13 12.57 6.30 20.80
C GLU A 13 13.58 5.16 20.92
N LEU A 14 14.79 5.38 20.42
CA LEU A 14 15.89 4.45 20.59
C LEU A 14 16.33 4.42 22.05
N ARG A 15 16.42 3.21 22.63
CA ARG A 15 16.82 2.98 24.02
C ARG A 15 18.15 2.28 24.14
N ASP A 16 18.39 1.30 23.29
CA ASP A 16 19.66 0.58 23.25
C ASP A 16 20.02 0.28 21.79
N MET A 17 21.31 0.39 21.48
CA MET A 17 21.89 0.00 20.21
C MET A 17 23.19 -0.72 20.51
N ARG A 18 23.26 -2.00 20.16
CA ARG A 18 24.46 -2.79 20.38
C ARG A 18 24.72 -3.75 19.23
N PRO A 19 25.99 -3.96 18.84
CA PRO A 19 26.32 -5.00 17.89
C PRO A 19 25.92 -6.37 18.46
N SER A 20 25.27 -7.21 17.65
CA SER A 20 24.93 -8.59 18.05
C SER A 20 25.91 -9.62 17.49
N GLY A 21 27.00 -9.18 16.86
CA GLY A 21 27.92 -10.03 16.12
C GLY A 21 27.44 -10.36 14.70
N ALA A 22 28.31 -10.95 13.90
CA ALA A 22 28.04 -11.37 12.52
C ALA A 22 27.48 -10.25 11.60
N GLY A 23 27.94 -9.01 11.78
CA GLY A 23 27.51 -7.87 10.96
C GLY A 23 26.09 -7.37 11.25
N LYS A 24 25.44 -7.86 12.32
CA LYS A 24 24.10 -7.43 12.74
C LYS A 24 24.18 -6.51 13.95
N THR A 25 23.23 -5.57 14.02
CA THR A 25 23.06 -4.64 15.14
C THR A 25 21.68 -4.88 15.75
N ARG A 26 21.65 -5.13 17.06
CA ARG A 26 20.41 -5.20 17.83
C ARG A 26 19.99 -3.79 18.23
N LEU A 27 18.73 -3.47 17.95
CA LEU A 27 18.09 -2.22 18.33
C LEU A 27 16.99 -2.51 19.35
N VAL A 28 16.89 -1.69 20.39
CA VAL A 28 15.76 -1.68 21.32
C VAL A 28 15.14 -0.30 21.26
N LEU A 29 13.85 -0.24 20.92
CA LEU A 29 13.11 1.00 20.82
C LEU A 29 11.81 0.92 21.64
N HIS A 30 11.39 2.06 22.17
CA HIS A 30 10.04 2.24 22.70
C HIS A 30 9.20 2.98 21.67
N CYS A 31 8.20 2.29 21.13
CA CYS A 31 7.30 2.83 20.10
C CYS A 31 5.85 2.76 20.59
N PRO A 32 5.00 3.75 20.26
CA PRO A 32 3.57 3.64 20.51
C PRO A 32 3.00 2.49 19.65
N ALA A 33 2.09 1.69 20.21
CA ALA A 33 1.50 0.54 19.51
C ALA A 33 0.88 0.94 18.15
N ARG A 34 0.17 2.07 18.11
CA ARG A 34 -0.41 2.68 16.90
C ARG A 34 0.62 3.06 15.81
N GLY A 35 1.89 3.28 16.16
CA GLY A 35 2.95 3.51 15.18
C GLY A 35 3.54 2.23 14.59
N LEU A 36 3.31 1.09 15.24
CA LEU A 36 3.81 -0.22 14.78
C LEU A 36 2.84 -0.96 13.88
N ILE A 37 1.60 -0.47 13.73
CA ILE A 37 0.60 -1.05 12.82
C ILE A 37 1.14 -0.96 11.38
N GLY A 38 1.14 -2.09 10.66
CA GLY A 38 1.65 -2.21 9.29
C GLY A 38 3.17 -2.24 9.13
N TYR A 39 3.94 -1.86 10.15
CA TYR A 39 5.40 -1.72 10.02
C TYR A 39 6.12 -3.06 9.80
N GLN A 40 5.53 -4.20 10.23
CA GLN A 40 6.16 -5.51 10.05
C GLN A 40 6.42 -5.84 8.56
N GLY A 41 5.48 -5.51 7.67
CA GLY A 41 5.66 -5.71 6.23
C GLY A 41 6.77 -4.83 5.66
N GLU A 42 6.80 -3.55 6.03
CA GLU A 42 7.87 -2.63 5.62
C GLU A 42 9.25 -3.05 6.13
N PHE A 43 9.33 -3.48 7.39
CA PHE A 43 10.58 -3.95 7.99
C PHE A 43 11.17 -5.15 7.24
N LEU A 44 10.33 -6.10 6.81
CA LEU A 44 10.79 -7.23 6.01
C LEU A 44 11.33 -6.78 4.65
N THR A 45 10.68 -5.81 4.01
CA THR A 45 11.15 -5.21 2.75
C THR A 45 12.49 -4.47 2.94
N ASP A 46 12.58 -3.59 3.95
CA ASP A 46 13.76 -2.78 4.22
C ASP A 46 14.98 -3.64 4.59
N THR A 47 14.76 -4.76 5.29
CA THR A 47 15.80 -5.70 5.68
C THR A 47 16.03 -6.83 4.70
N ARG A 48 15.32 -6.83 3.56
CA ARG A 48 15.34 -7.90 2.55
C ARG A 48 15.15 -9.29 3.17
N GLY A 49 14.29 -9.40 4.17
CA GLY A 49 13.98 -10.64 4.91
C GLY A 49 15.05 -11.11 5.90
N THR A 50 16.16 -10.39 6.08
CA THR A 50 17.26 -10.80 6.98
C THR A 50 17.10 -10.30 8.42
N GLY A 51 16.23 -9.31 8.61
CA GLY A 51 15.94 -8.69 9.89
C GLY A 51 15.02 -9.56 10.76
N ILE A 52 15.17 -9.43 12.07
CA ILE A 52 14.28 -10.06 13.05
C ILE A 52 13.63 -8.93 13.84
N LEU A 53 12.30 -8.91 13.83
CA LEU A 53 11.48 -7.97 14.59
C LEU A 53 10.78 -8.70 15.74
N TYR A 54 10.91 -8.19 16.94
CA TYR A 54 10.17 -8.64 18.11
C TYR A 54 9.49 -7.44 18.77
N ARG A 55 8.22 -7.59 19.12
CA ARG A 55 7.43 -6.56 19.81
C ARG A 55 6.77 -7.16 21.05
N ALA A 56 6.80 -6.42 22.15
CA ALA A 56 6.09 -6.75 23.38
C ALA A 56 5.50 -5.46 23.96
N PHE A 57 4.34 -5.58 24.60
CA PHE A 57 3.77 -4.48 25.36
C PHE A 57 4.71 -4.11 26.51
N HIS A 58 4.99 -2.82 26.66
CA HIS A 58 5.87 -2.31 27.73
C HIS A 58 5.07 -1.63 28.83
N GLU A 59 4.34 -0.57 28.50
CA GLU A 59 3.55 0.23 29.43
C GLU A 59 2.51 1.09 28.69
N TYR A 60 1.60 1.70 29.46
CA TYR A 60 0.82 2.85 29.01
C TYR A 60 1.61 4.13 29.27
N ALA A 61 1.62 5.04 28.30
CA ALA A 61 2.36 6.30 28.38
C ALA A 61 1.52 7.45 27.78
N PRO A 62 1.88 8.73 28.05
CA PRO A 62 1.19 9.87 27.46
C PRO A 62 1.17 9.85 25.93
N TYR A 63 0.14 10.48 25.35
CA TYR A 63 -0.06 10.54 23.92
C TYR A 63 1.10 11.25 23.19
N LYS A 64 1.79 10.52 22.30
CA LYS A 64 2.95 11.01 21.54
C LYS A 64 2.64 11.80 20.24
N GLY A 65 1.45 12.41 20.12
CA GLY A 65 1.07 13.19 18.94
C GLY A 65 0.50 12.37 17.76
N PRO A 66 0.04 13.00 16.67
CA PRO A 66 -0.44 12.26 15.50
C PRO A 66 0.70 11.50 14.81
N ILE A 67 0.37 10.33 14.27
CA ILE A 67 1.23 9.51 13.42
C ILE A 67 0.71 9.75 12.00
N GLN A 68 1.61 10.04 11.06
CA GLN A 68 1.20 10.31 9.68
C GLN A 68 0.52 9.07 9.09
N GLY A 69 -0.69 9.25 8.56
CA GLY A 69 -1.37 8.27 7.74
C GLY A 69 -0.77 8.22 6.33
N ARG A 70 -1.52 7.64 5.39
CA ARG A 70 -1.10 7.62 3.99
C ARG A 70 -0.98 9.05 3.44
N ARG A 71 -0.08 9.24 2.48
CA ARG A 71 0.05 10.50 1.73
C ARG A 71 -0.70 10.49 0.40
N ASN A 72 -1.02 9.29 -0.06
CA ASN A 72 -1.63 9.02 -1.35
C ASN A 72 -3.13 8.82 -1.16
N GLY A 73 -3.94 9.34 -2.07
CA GLY A 73 -5.35 9.02 -2.14
C GLY A 73 -5.59 7.66 -2.78
N VAL A 74 -6.85 7.30 -2.96
CA VAL A 74 -7.29 6.02 -3.54
C VAL A 74 -7.98 6.17 -4.88
N LEU A 75 -7.88 5.11 -5.68
CA LEU A 75 -8.70 4.91 -6.87
C LEU A 75 -9.95 4.13 -6.46
N ILE A 76 -11.12 4.77 -6.56
CA ILE A 76 -12.39 4.21 -6.10
C ILE A 76 -13.22 3.76 -7.30
N ALA A 77 -13.71 2.52 -7.31
CA ALA A 77 -14.58 2.04 -8.37
C ALA A 77 -15.93 2.76 -8.33
N ASN A 78 -16.37 3.30 -9.46
CA ASN A 78 -17.65 3.99 -9.57
C ASN A 78 -18.81 3.11 -10.07
N SER A 79 -18.56 1.84 -10.38
CA SER A 79 -19.54 0.93 -10.98
C SER A 79 -19.27 -0.52 -10.57
N ASP A 80 -20.33 -1.32 -10.48
CA ASP A 80 -20.26 -2.77 -10.26
C ASP A 80 -19.93 -3.51 -11.56
N GLY A 81 -19.10 -4.55 -11.47
CA GLY A 81 -18.85 -5.43 -12.61
C GLY A 81 -17.50 -6.13 -12.57
N LYS A 82 -17.05 -6.64 -13.72
CA LYS A 82 -15.74 -7.27 -13.85
C LYS A 82 -14.72 -6.29 -14.41
N ALA A 83 -13.59 -6.14 -13.73
CA ALA A 83 -12.51 -5.27 -14.17
C ALA A 83 -11.96 -5.73 -15.52
N VAL A 84 -11.89 -4.82 -16.49
CA VAL A 84 -11.43 -5.11 -17.85
C VAL A 84 -9.98 -4.66 -18.00
N ALA A 85 -9.13 -5.48 -18.63
CA ALA A 85 -7.71 -5.17 -18.81
C ALA A 85 -7.47 -3.80 -19.48
N TYR A 86 -8.31 -3.44 -20.45
CA TYR A 86 -8.24 -2.13 -21.11
C TYR A 86 -8.51 -0.95 -20.17
N ALA A 87 -9.49 -1.07 -19.27
CA ALA A 87 -9.76 -0.04 -18.27
C ALA A 87 -8.60 0.08 -17.29
N LEU A 88 -8.16 -1.05 -16.73
CA LEU A 88 -7.04 -1.11 -15.79
C LEU A 88 -5.76 -0.50 -16.37
N TRP A 89 -5.48 -0.73 -17.65
CA TRP A 89 -4.31 -0.18 -18.33
C TRP A 89 -4.31 1.36 -18.34
N ASN A 90 -5.46 1.98 -18.58
CA ASN A 90 -5.59 3.44 -18.49
C ASN A 90 -5.51 3.96 -17.05
N LEU A 91 -5.90 3.14 -16.06
CA LEU A 91 -5.86 3.51 -14.64
C LEU A 91 -4.44 3.37 -14.06
N GLU A 92 -3.63 2.48 -14.63
CA GLU A 92 -2.24 2.26 -14.23
C GLU A 92 -1.36 3.50 -14.42
N GLU A 93 -1.71 4.42 -15.33
CA GLU A 93 -1.03 5.71 -15.47
C GLU A 93 -1.31 6.65 -14.29
N ARG A 94 -2.42 6.43 -13.58
CA ARG A 94 -2.85 7.27 -12.45
C ARG A 94 -2.27 6.79 -11.13
N GLY A 95 -1.83 5.54 -11.04
CA GLY A 95 -1.33 4.98 -9.80
C GLY A 95 -1.06 3.48 -9.84
N GLU A 96 -0.89 2.88 -8.66
CA GLU A 96 -0.61 1.46 -8.51
C GLU A 96 -1.90 0.68 -8.30
N LEU A 97 -2.12 -0.38 -9.09
CA LEU A 97 -3.35 -1.17 -9.00
C LEU A 97 -3.25 -2.25 -7.92
N LEU A 98 -4.33 -2.42 -7.16
CA LEU A 98 -4.46 -3.51 -6.17
C LEU A 98 -5.16 -4.74 -6.77
N ILE A 99 -5.86 -4.56 -7.89
CA ILE A 99 -6.65 -5.62 -8.56
C ILE A 99 -6.12 -5.95 -9.96
N GLY A 100 -6.35 -7.18 -10.39
CA GLY A 100 -6.05 -7.63 -11.75
C GLY A 100 -7.28 -7.68 -12.67
N PRO A 101 -7.09 -7.93 -13.98
CA PRO A 101 -8.19 -8.18 -14.91
C PRO A 101 -9.08 -9.34 -14.47
N GLY A 102 -10.39 -9.21 -14.67
CA GLY A 102 -11.38 -10.22 -14.31
C GLY A 102 -11.82 -10.19 -12.84
N THR A 103 -11.19 -9.36 -12.00
CA THR A 103 -11.61 -9.15 -10.61
C THR A 103 -13.02 -8.56 -10.58
N GLN A 104 -13.91 -9.17 -9.78
CA GLN A 104 -15.24 -8.62 -9.52
C GLN A 104 -15.10 -7.42 -8.60
N VAL A 105 -15.62 -6.27 -9.04
CA VAL A 105 -15.61 -5.01 -8.29
C VAL A 105 -17.03 -4.55 -8.01
N TYR A 106 -17.16 -3.72 -6.99
CA TYR A 106 -18.39 -3.03 -6.62
C TYR A 106 -18.14 -1.53 -6.47
N GLN A 107 -19.18 -0.71 -6.55
CA GLN A 107 -19.13 0.73 -6.37
C GLN A 107 -18.66 1.08 -4.95
N GLY A 108 -17.65 1.95 -4.84
CA GLY A 108 -17.00 2.29 -3.58
C GLY A 108 -15.80 1.40 -3.24
N MET A 109 -15.56 0.32 -3.99
CA MET A 109 -14.38 -0.53 -3.78
C MET A 109 -13.10 0.20 -4.16
N ILE A 110 -12.10 0.21 -3.28
CA ILE A 110 -10.75 0.70 -3.60
C ILE A 110 -10.07 -0.31 -4.53
N VAL A 111 -9.67 0.16 -5.71
CA VAL A 111 -9.06 -0.67 -6.77
C VAL A 111 -7.58 -0.37 -7.00
N GLY A 112 -7.07 0.69 -6.40
CA GLY A 112 -5.70 1.16 -6.58
C GLY A 112 -5.34 2.30 -5.63
N GLU A 113 -4.04 2.57 -5.54
CA GLU A 113 -3.47 3.72 -4.86
C GLU A 113 -3.19 4.82 -5.88
N HIS A 114 -3.67 6.03 -5.65
CA HIS A 114 -3.48 7.16 -6.54
C HIS A 114 -2.06 7.75 -6.37
N SER A 115 -1.47 8.21 -7.47
CA SER A 115 -0.15 8.88 -7.45
C SER A 115 -0.16 10.25 -6.76
N ARG A 116 -1.35 10.80 -6.48
CA ARG A 116 -1.56 12.07 -5.76
C ARG A 116 -2.33 11.82 -4.47
N ASP A 117 -2.43 12.86 -3.66
CA ASP A 117 -3.09 12.87 -2.34
C ASP A 117 -4.61 12.86 -2.40
N ASN A 118 -5.22 13.32 -3.51
CA ASN A 118 -6.67 13.34 -3.66
C ASN A 118 -7.22 11.98 -4.10
N ASP A 119 -8.42 11.63 -3.64
CA ASP A 119 -9.14 10.45 -4.12
C ASP A 119 -9.68 10.67 -5.53
N LEU A 120 -9.87 9.57 -6.26
CA LEU A 120 -10.33 9.62 -7.64
C LEU A 120 -11.31 8.48 -7.93
N ASP A 121 -12.53 8.85 -8.29
CA ASP A 121 -13.52 7.93 -8.84
C ASP A 121 -13.13 7.48 -10.25
N VAL A 122 -13.02 6.17 -10.45
CA VAL A 122 -12.57 5.54 -11.68
C VAL A 122 -13.55 4.47 -12.12
N ASN A 123 -13.61 4.25 -13.44
CA ASN A 123 -14.42 3.20 -14.02
C ASN A 123 -13.52 2.02 -14.47
N PRO A 124 -13.40 0.94 -13.67
CA PRO A 124 -12.59 -0.23 -14.02
C PRO A 124 -13.27 -1.19 -15.02
N ILE A 125 -14.53 -0.93 -15.40
CA ILE A 125 -15.31 -1.78 -16.32
C ILE A 125 -15.39 -1.21 -17.74
N LYS A 126 -14.79 -0.04 -17.98
CA LYS A 126 -14.88 0.66 -19.27
C LYS A 126 -14.21 -0.15 -20.38
N GLY A 127 -15.04 -0.64 -21.31
CA GLY A 127 -14.56 -1.31 -22.52
C GLY A 127 -13.92 -0.35 -23.52
N LYS A 128 -13.15 -0.91 -24.45
CA LYS A 128 -12.65 -0.19 -25.62
C LYS A 128 -13.84 0.18 -26.50
N GLN A 129 -14.03 1.47 -26.80
CA GLN A 129 -15.00 1.85 -27.84
C GLN A 129 -14.44 1.40 -29.19
N LEU A 130 -15.11 0.43 -29.80
CA LEU A 130 -14.85 0.01 -31.17
C LEU A 130 -15.44 1.06 -32.10
N THR A 131 -14.74 2.18 -32.29
CA THR A 131 -14.99 2.98 -33.49
C THR A 131 -14.52 2.13 -34.67
N ASN A 132 -15.43 1.86 -35.61
CA ASN A 132 -15.19 1.16 -36.87
C ASN A 132 -14.23 1.96 -37.78
N ILE A 133 -13.02 2.22 -37.31
CA ILE A 133 -11.95 2.84 -38.08
C ILE A 133 -10.88 1.77 -38.25
N ARG A 134 -10.72 1.37 -39.50
CA ARG A 134 -9.66 0.53 -40.05
C ARG A 134 -8.29 0.93 -39.48
N ALA A 135 -7.88 0.33 -38.37
CA ALA A 135 -6.49 0.32 -37.93
C ALA A 135 -5.95 -1.09 -38.20
N ALA A 136 -5.48 -1.28 -39.42
CA ALA A 136 -4.70 -2.45 -39.78
C ALA A 136 -3.47 -2.53 -38.86
N GLY A 137 -3.33 -3.63 -38.12
CA GLY A 137 -2.00 -4.16 -37.80
C GLY A 137 -1.39 -3.91 -36.40
N LYS A 138 -2.14 -3.46 -35.38
CA LYS A 138 -1.66 -3.55 -33.98
C LYS A 138 -2.80 -3.87 -33.02
N ASP A 139 -3.04 -5.16 -32.79
CA ASP A 139 -3.52 -5.60 -31.48
C ASP A 139 -2.36 -5.36 -30.50
N ASP A 140 -2.29 -4.14 -29.95
CA ASP A 140 -1.42 -3.87 -28.81
C ASP A 140 -1.91 -4.77 -27.67
N ALA A 141 -1.20 -5.89 -27.48
CA ALA A 141 -1.41 -6.75 -26.34
C ALA A 141 -1.26 -5.89 -25.09
N VAL A 142 -2.38 -5.63 -24.41
CA VAL A 142 -2.43 -4.79 -23.21
C VAL A 142 -1.54 -5.45 -22.16
N ARG A 143 -0.36 -4.89 -21.94
CA ARG A 143 0.57 -5.33 -20.89
C ARG A 143 0.29 -4.49 -19.64
N LEU A 144 -0.15 -5.16 -18.60
CA LEU A 144 -0.39 -4.56 -17.30
C LEU A 144 0.79 -4.83 -16.37
N ARG A 145 1.16 -3.84 -15.54
CA ARG A 145 2.02 -4.13 -14.39
C ARG A 145 1.28 -5.11 -13.45
N PRO A 146 2.01 -6.08 -12.85
CA PRO A 146 1.41 -6.95 -11.84
C PRO A 146 0.78 -6.10 -10.73
N PRO A 147 -0.48 -6.37 -10.33
CA PRO A 147 -1.10 -5.66 -9.23
C PRO A 147 -0.36 -5.96 -7.93
N ARG A 148 -0.43 -5.04 -6.97
CA ARG A 148 0.11 -5.25 -5.62
C ARG A 148 -0.98 -5.85 -4.73
N PRO A 149 -0.95 -7.17 -4.45
CA PRO A 149 -1.85 -7.76 -3.48
C PRO A 149 -1.55 -7.20 -2.09
N VAL A 150 -2.60 -6.86 -1.35
CA VAL A 150 -2.50 -6.33 0.00
C VAL A 150 -2.84 -7.43 0.99
N SER A 151 -1.95 -7.69 1.97
CA SER A 151 -2.27 -8.61 3.07
C SER A 151 -3.25 -7.96 4.05
N LEU A 152 -3.95 -8.75 4.87
CA LEU A 152 -4.87 -8.21 5.87
C LEU A 152 -4.19 -7.18 6.81
N GLU A 153 -2.97 -7.46 7.27
CA GLU A 153 -2.22 -6.53 8.12
C GLU A 153 -1.88 -5.23 7.38
N GLN A 154 -1.52 -5.32 6.10
CA GLN A 154 -1.26 -4.14 5.28
C GLN A 154 -2.54 -3.35 5.02
N ALA A 155 -3.67 -4.02 4.79
CA ALA A 155 -4.96 -3.39 4.55
C ALA A 155 -5.42 -2.61 5.79
N ILE A 156 -5.33 -3.22 6.97
CA ILE A 156 -5.66 -2.56 8.26
C ILE A 156 -4.75 -1.35 8.52
N ALA A 157 -3.50 -1.41 8.07
CA ALA A 157 -2.58 -0.29 8.19
C ALA A 157 -2.73 0.79 7.11
N TYR A 158 -3.42 0.46 6.01
CA TYR A 158 -3.56 1.30 4.83
C TYR A 158 -4.82 2.15 4.85
N ILE A 159 -5.92 1.62 5.42
CA ILE A 159 -7.21 2.31 5.42
C ILE A 159 -7.20 3.57 6.30
N ASP A 160 -7.88 4.62 5.81
CA ASP A 160 -8.18 5.83 6.58
C ASP A 160 -9.51 5.70 7.36
N ASP A 161 -9.85 6.72 8.16
CA ASP A 161 -10.99 6.71 9.09
C ASP A 161 -12.37 6.56 8.41
N ASP A 162 -12.47 6.88 7.11
CA ASP A 162 -13.68 6.77 6.28
C ASP A 162 -13.72 5.51 5.41
N GLU A 163 -12.73 4.61 5.57
CA GLU A 163 -12.58 3.39 4.78
C GLU A 163 -12.77 2.12 5.62
N LEU A 164 -12.97 0.97 4.95
CA LEU A 164 -13.24 -0.32 5.59
C LEU A 164 -12.45 -1.46 4.94
N VAL A 165 -12.12 -2.49 5.74
CA VAL A 165 -11.50 -3.76 5.31
C VAL A 165 -12.48 -4.91 5.41
#